data_AF-A0A564XZY9-F1
#
_entry.id   AF-A0A564XZY9-F1
#
_cell.length_a   1.000
_cell.length_b   1.000
_cell.length_c   1.000
_cell.angle_alpha   90.00
_cell.angle_beta   90.00
_cell.angle_gamma   90.00
#
_symmetry.space_group_name_H-M   'P 1'
#
loop_
_entity.id
_entity.type
_entity.pdbx_description
1 polymer ?
#
loop_
_entity_poly.entity_id
_entity_poly.type
_entity_poly.pdbx_seq_one_letter_code
_entity_poly.pdbx_strand_id
1 'polypeptide(L)' 'MSIVSAVLLVLFICASAHGKEECSNESCFQFPCCEGYYCDRFENCRYCRTKNAACILSKQCCSKSCNAYYTCD' A
#
# COMPACT_ATOMS: atom_id res chain seq x y z
N MET A 1 17.66 -1.54 39.64
CA MET A 1 16.97 -1.29 38.34
C MET A 1 17.88 -1.82 37.24
N SER A 2 17.60 -3.04 36.78
CA SER A 2 18.52 -3.81 35.94
C SER A 2 18.49 -3.34 34.49
N ILE A 3 19.65 -2.86 34.02
CA ILE A 3 20.03 -2.57 32.62
C ILE A 3 19.50 -3.60 31.61
N VAL A 4 19.36 -4.86 32.04
CA VAL A 4 18.78 -5.98 31.27
C VAL A 4 17.36 -5.68 30.76
N SER A 5 16.56 -4.93 31.51
CA SER A 5 15.17 -4.63 31.16
C SER A 5 15.04 -3.60 30.03
N ALA A 6 16.02 -2.69 29.90
CA ALA A 6 16.00 -1.66 28.86
C ALA A 6 16.41 -2.25 27.49
N VAL A 7 17.34 -3.19 27.48
CA VAL A 7 17.81 -3.84 26.25
C VAL A 7 16.71 -4.71 25.62
N LEU A 8 15.94 -5.44 26.44
CA LEU A 8 14.78 -6.19 25.93
C LEU A 8 13.73 -5.26 25.32
N LEU A 9 13.45 -4.10 25.94
CA LEU A 9 12.47 -3.15 25.41
C LEU A 9 12.89 -2.63 24.03
N VAL A 10 14.17 -2.27 23.85
CA VAL A 10 14.70 -1.78 22.56
C VAL A 10 14.64 -2.83 21.47
N LEU A 11 14.91 -4.10 21.79
CA LEU A 11 14.80 -5.21 20.83
C LEU A 11 13.35 -5.43 20.34
N PHE A 12 12.35 -5.27 21.22
CA PHE A 12 10.94 -5.36 20.85
C PHE A 12 10.47 -4.21 19.95
N ILE A 13 11.01 -2.99 20.15
CA ILE A 13 10.64 -1.82 19.35
C ILE A 13 11.23 -1.95 17.92
N CYS A 14 12.44 -2.48 17.76
CA CYS A 14 13.05 -2.68 16.44
C CYS A 14 12.34 -3.76 15.61
N ALA A 15 11.81 -4.82 16.23
CA ALA A 15 11.03 -5.84 15.53
C ALA A 15 9.70 -5.32 14.96
N SER A 16 9.21 -4.20 15.50
CA SER A 16 7.93 -3.58 15.12
C SER A 16 8.07 -2.55 13.99
N ALA A 17 9.31 -2.12 13.67
CA ALA A 17 9.59 -1.13 12.64
C ALA A 17 9.63 -1.72 11.22
N HIS A 18 9.55 -3.05 11.10
CA HIS A 18 9.15 -3.68 9.85
C HIS A 18 7.63 -3.57 9.78
N GLY A 19 7.14 -2.35 9.50
CA GLY A 19 5.77 -2.12 9.08
C GLY A 19 5.51 -3.07 7.93
N LYS A 20 4.80 -4.15 8.23
CA LYS A 20 4.40 -5.15 7.26
C LYS A 20 3.50 -4.39 6.29
N GLU A 21 4.05 -3.92 5.17
CA GLU A 21 3.25 -3.46 4.05
C GLU A 21 2.29 -4.61 3.76
N GLU A 22 1.02 -4.44 4.14
CA GLU A 22 -0.01 -5.43 3.87
C GLU A 22 -0.28 -5.38 2.37
N CYS A 23 0.58 -6.06 1.62
CA CYS A 23 0.39 -6.18 0.20
C CYS A 23 -0.77 -7.13 -0.03
N SER A 24 -1.88 -6.55 -0.51
CA SER A 24 -3.09 -7.26 -0.87
C SER A 24 -2.76 -8.43 -1.79
N ASN A 25 -3.49 -9.54 -1.65
CA ASN A 25 -3.34 -10.79 -2.41
C ASN A 25 -3.60 -10.65 -3.93
N GLU A 26 -3.78 -9.44 -4.47
CA GLU A 26 -3.79 -9.18 -5.91
C GLU A 26 -2.35 -9.22 -6.45
N SER A 27 -1.96 -10.40 -6.93
CA SER A 27 -0.69 -10.63 -7.62
C SER A 27 -0.69 -9.93 -8.98
N CYS A 28 0.30 -9.08 -9.21
CA CYS A 28 0.61 -8.47 -10.50
C CYS A 28 1.94 -9.09 -10.98
N PHE A 29 1.93 -9.83 -12.11
CA PHE A 29 3.11 -10.56 -12.60
C PHE A 29 3.88 -11.34 -11.51
N GLN A 30 3.19 -12.19 -10.74
CA GLN A 30 3.72 -12.96 -9.60
C GLN A 30 4.13 -12.18 -8.33
N PHE A 31 4.16 -10.85 -8.33
CA PHE A 31 4.47 -10.05 -7.13
C PHE A 31 3.22 -9.36 -6.60
N PRO A 32 2.94 -9.40 -5.28
CA PRO A 32 1.79 -8.69 -4.71
C PRO A 32 2.04 -7.18 -4.80
N CYS A 33 1.07 -6.43 -5.32
CA CYS A 33 1.11 -4.97 -5.21
C CYS A 33 0.70 -4.56 -3.79
N CYS A 34 1.46 -3.63 -3.19
CA CYS A 34 1.21 -3.21 -1.83
C CYS A 34 -0.01 -2.30 -1.69
N GLU A 35 -0.48 -2.09 -0.45
CA GLU A 35 -1.56 -1.14 -0.20
C GLU A 35 -1.19 0.24 -0.80
N GLY A 36 -2.16 0.90 -1.44
CA GLY A 36 -1.90 2.14 -2.17
C GLY A 36 -1.35 1.96 -3.59
N TYR A 37 -1.29 0.73 -4.11
CA TYR A 37 -0.96 0.46 -5.51
C TYR A 37 -2.13 -0.20 -6.26
N TYR A 38 -2.03 -0.18 -7.59
CA TYR A 38 -2.91 -0.92 -8.49
C TYR A 38 -2.09 -1.61 -9.58
N CYS A 39 -2.57 -2.77 -10.04
CA CYS A 39 -2.00 -3.48 -11.17
C CYS A 39 -2.49 -2.87 -12.50
N ASP A 40 -1.57 -2.27 -13.26
CA ASP A 40 -1.87 -1.71 -14.58
C ASP A 40 -2.03 -2.81 -15.65
N ARG A 41 -2.37 -2.42 -16.90
CA ARG A 41 -2.58 -3.41 -17.98
C ARG A 41 -1.30 -4.12 -18.42
N PHE A 42 -0.14 -3.55 -18.09
CA PHE A 42 1.19 -4.06 -18.44
C PHE A 42 1.79 -4.85 -17.28
N GLU A 43 0.95 -5.22 -16.31
CA GLU A 43 1.33 -5.99 -15.13
C GLU A 43 2.40 -5.30 -14.27
N ASN A 44 2.40 -3.96 -14.25
CA ASN A 44 3.22 -3.17 -13.34
C ASN A 44 2.37 -2.67 -12.16
N CYS A 45 2.92 -2.77 -10.95
CA CYS A 45 2.39 -2.06 -9.80
C CYS A 45 2.62 -0.56 -9.98
N ARG A 46 1.54 0.22 -10.03
CA ARG A 46 1.60 1.69 -10.01
C ARG A 46 0.91 2.23 -8.79
N TYR A 47 1.39 3.36 -8.28
CA TYR A 47 0.71 4.07 -7.22
C TYR A 47 -0.73 4.39 -7.62
N CYS A 48 -1.65 4.17 -6.68
CA CYS A 48 -3.02 4.61 -6.83
C CYS A 48 -3.09 6.13 -6.94
N ARG A 49 -4.12 6.60 -7.63
CA ARG A 49 -4.34 8.00 -7.94
C ARG A 49 -5.17 8.64 -6.81
N THR A 50 -4.75 9.82 -6.40
CA THR A 50 -5.41 10.60 -5.35
C THR A 50 -6.68 11.28 -5.86
N LYS A 51 -7.50 11.83 -4.96
CA LYS A 51 -8.72 12.56 -5.30
C LYS A 51 -8.49 13.60 -6.41
N ASN A 52 -9.44 13.72 -7.32
CA ASN A 52 -9.44 14.58 -8.51
C ASN A 52 -8.39 14.23 -9.58
N ALA A 53 -7.54 13.22 -9.38
CA ALA A 53 -6.66 12.75 -10.43
C ALA A 53 -7.48 12.01 -11.50
N ALA A 54 -7.10 12.16 -12.76
CA ALA A 54 -7.76 11.51 -13.88
C ALA A 54 -7.76 9.98 -13.69
N CYS A 55 -8.82 9.28 -14.06
CA CYS A 55 -8.94 7.83 -13.98
C CYS A 55 -9.81 7.28 -15.11
N ILE A 56 -9.56 6.01 -15.47
CA ILE A 56 -10.38 5.27 -16.44
C ILE A 56 -11.11 4.12 -15.75
N LEU A 57 -10.50 3.56 -14.71
CA LEU A 57 -11.02 2.44 -13.93
C LEU A 57 -10.93 2.77 -12.45
N SER A 58 -11.94 2.39 -11.67
CA SER A 58 -11.98 2.64 -10.23
C SER A 58 -10.78 2.05 -9.47
N LYS A 59 -10.23 0.93 -9.94
CA LYS A 59 -9.02 0.31 -9.35
C LYS A 59 -7.78 1.22 -9.39
N GLN A 60 -7.74 2.20 -10.30
CA GLN A 60 -6.64 3.15 -10.41
C GLN A 60 -6.64 4.17 -9.28
N CYS A 61 -7.79 4.39 -8.62
CA CYS A 61 -7.96 5.37 -7.56
C CYS A 61 -7.68 4.76 -6.19
N CYS A 62 -7.08 5.54 -5.28
CA CYS A 62 -6.85 5.09 -3.90
C CYS A 62 -8.18 4.85 -3.16
N SER A 63 -9.19 5.66 -3.45
CA SER A 63 -10.57 5.49 -2.96
C SER A 63 -11.31 4.31 -3.59
N LYS A 64 -10.69 3.62 -4.56
CA LYS A 64 -11.32 2.57 -5.37
C LYS A 64 -12.61 3.03 -6.06
N SER A 65 -12.75 4.33 -6.30
CA SER A 65 -13.89 4.97 -6.98
C SER A 65 -13.40 5.93 -8.06
N CYS A 66 -13.89 5.75 -9.28
CA CYS A 66 -13.69 6.66 -10.41
C CYS A 66 -15.06 7.19 -10.85
N ASN A 67 -15.24 8.51 -10.83
CA ASN A 67 -16.53 9.13 -11.08
C ASN A 67 -16.84 9.32 -12.57
N ALA A 68 -18.05 9.79 -12.87
CA ALA A 68 -18.52 10.05 -14.24
C ALA A 68 -17.71 11.14 -14.97
N TYR A 69 -16.93 11.95 -14.25
CA TYR A 69 -16.04 12.95 -14.81
C TYR A 69 -14.62 12.42 -15.06
N TYR A 70 -14.42 11.09 -14.97
CA TYR A 70 -13.13 10.43 -15.13
C TYR A 70 -12.09 10.92 -14.12
N THR A 71 -12.52 11.18 -12.88
CA THR A 71 -11.63 11.57 -11.77
C THR A 71 -11.88 10.71 -10.54
N CYS A 72 -10.83 10.53 -9.72
CA CYS A 72 -10.95 9.79 -8.47
C CYS A 72 -11.75 10.60 -7.44
N ASP A 73 -12.74 9.96 -6.80
CA ASP A 73 -13.52 10.56 -5.70
C ASP A 73 -12.78 10.56 -4.37
#